data_AF-A0A5J4PF41-F1
#
_entry.id   AF-A0A5J4PF41-F1
#
_cell.length_a   1.000
_cell.length_b   1.000
_cell.length_c   1.000
_cell.angle_alpha   90.00
_cell.angle_beta   90.00
_cell.angle_gamma   90.00
#
_symmetry.space_group_name_H-M   'P 1'
#
loop_
_entity.id
_entity.type
_entity.pdbx_description
1 polymer ?
#
loop_
_entity_poly.entity_id
_entity_poly.type
_entity_poly.pdbx_seq_one_letter_code
_entity_poly.pdbx_strand_id
1 'polypeptide(L)'
;MYHLLTLRGTNALSRLLLDKDSTVPAGAYSLFHTMIDTYRKRNNQDAVLLATLDSMSWNRNNDLSEEALNKLIAGNELREICAEVYLKKAQQANQKAKYTEALRICDEAIAKYPKYGRINALKSLKREILGPTLSVSFPGKTYSGAKLDLQVQHRNLSSFTVEYHKINLPATSPLLKQQPDKSFYKKYCRKVDSQRLAVSPSNDYSFQDTVLTIKAPQKGVYLMRIMPSEGKAETCERFLFITYLQALFRVLPDSECEIAVLDAESGKP
;
A
#
# COMPACT_ATOMS: atom_id res chain seq x y z
N MET A 1 30.09 -7.60 -9.86
CA MET A 1 30.44 -7.92 -8.46
C MET A 1 30.74 -6.66 -7.65
N TYR A 2 31.59 -5.74 -8.13
CA TYR A 2 31.95 -4.50 -7.41
C TYR A 2 30.74 -3.59 -7.07
N HIS A 3 29.84 -3.34 -8.01
CA HIS A 3 28.59 -2.57 -7.78
C HIS A 3 27.76 -3.09 -6.59
N LEU A 4 27.57 -4.41 -6.55
CA LEU A 4 26.73 -5.07 -5.56
C LEU A 4 27.37 -5.06 -4.17
N LEU A 5 28.70 -5.14 -4.10
CA LEU A 5 29.45 -5.00 -2.85
C LEU A 5 29.30 -3.57 -2.30
N THR A 6 29.48 -2.55 -3.14
CA THR A 6 29.31 -1.15 -2.75
C THR A 6 27.88 -0.87 -2.27
N LEU A 7 26.86 -1.36 -2.99
CA LEU A 7 25.46 -1.22 -2.56
C LEU A 7 25.17 -1.93 -1.24
N ARG A 8 25.69 -3.14 -1.03
CA ARG A 8 25.51 -3.86 0.25
C ARG A 8 26.20 -3.15 1.40
N GLY A 9 27.42 -2.66 1.21
CA GLY A 9 28.18 -1.93 2.21
C GLY A 9 27.50 -0.61 2.60
N THR A 10 27.09 0.18 1.60
CA THR A 10 26.39 1.45 1.82
C THR A 10 24.99 1.23 2.43
N ASN A 11 24.28 0.17 2.07
CA ASN A 11 23.03 -0.19 2.73
C ASN A 11 23.23 -0.60 4.19
N ALA A 12 24.29 -1.34 4.52
CA ALA A 12 24.63 -1.65 5.91
C ALA A 12 24.92 -0.37 6.71
N LEU A 13 25.71 0.56 6.16
CA LEU A 13 25.96 1.88 6.75
C LEU A 13 24.65 2.66 6.97
N SER A 14 23.72 2.61 6.01
CA SER A 14 22.43 3.31 6.12
C SER A 14 21.54 2.81 7.27
N ARG A 15 21.73 1.56 7.72
CA ARG A 15 21.02 1.02 8.90
C ARG A 15 21.61 1.52 10.22
N LEU A 16 22.89 1.87 10.23
CA LEU A 16 23.60 2.44 11.38
C LEU A 16 23.30 3.94 11.57
N LEU A 17 22.82 4.64 10.53
CA LEU A 17 22.35 6.04 10.59
C LEU A 17 21.11 6.27 11.49
N LEU A 18 20.63 5.24 12.21
CA LEU A 18 19.65 5.43 13.29
C LEU A 18 20.28 6.07 14.53
N ASP A 19 21.61 5.93 14.69
CA ASP A 19 22.40 6.72 15.63
C ASP A 19 22.98 7.94 14.91
N LYS A 20 22.93 9.10 15.57
CA LYS A 20 23.26 10.44 15.02
C LYS A 20 24.76 10.66 14.76
N ASP A 21 25.45 9.69 14.17
CA ASP A 21 26.88 9.78 13.90
C ASP A 21 27.16 10.40 12.52
N SER A 22 27.83 11.55 12.52
CA SER A 22 28.11 12.38 11.32
C SER A 22 29.18 11.79 10.40
N THR A 23 29.84 10.70 10.80
CA THR A 23 30.91 10.02 10.05
C THR A 23 30.40 8.99 9.05
N VAL A 24 29.20 8.45 9.28
CA VAL A 24 28.59 7.39 8.46
C VAL A 24 28.21 7.88 7.05
N PRO A 25 27.67 9.10 6.84
CA PRO A 25 27.42 9.62 5.50
C PRO A 25 28.70 9.81 4.67
N ALA A 26 29.77 10.32 5.28
CA ALA A 26 31.04 10.58 4.59
C ALA A 26 31.68 9.27 4.08
N GLY A 27 31.63 8.20 4.87
CA GLY A 27 32.14 6.89 4.49
C GLY A 27 31.35 6.25 3.34
N ALA A 28 30.04 6.47 3.24
CA ALA A 28 29.27 5.94 2.13
C ALA A 28 29.51 6.72 0.83
N TYR A 29 29.58 8.06 0.89
CA TYR A 29 29.88 8.86 -0.30
C TYR A 29 31.29 8.57 -0.85
N SER A 30 32.28 8.30 0.00
CA SER A 30 33.62 7.91 -0.47
C SER A 30 33.63 6.57 -1.20
N LEU A 31 32.81 5.60 -0.77
CA LEU A 31 32.62 4.33 -1.47
C LEU A 31 31.96 4.53 -2.85
N PHE A 32 30.93 5.38 -2.93
CA PHE A 32 30.31 5.73 -4.21
C PHE A 32 31.29 6.44 -5.15
N HIS A 33 32.07 7.41 -4.65
CA HIS A 33 33.08 8.11 -5.44
C HIS A 33 34.12 7.12 -6.00
N THR A 34 34.65 6.24 -5.16
CA THR A 34 35.62 5.21 -5.57
C THR A 34 35.04 4.31 -6.66
N MET A 35 33.75 3.96 -6.54
CA MET A 35 33.05 3.16 -7.55
C MET A 35 32.88 3.90 -8.88
N ILE A 36 32.42 5.14 -8.83
CA ILE A 36 32.24 5.97 -10.02
C ILE A 36 33.58 6.16 -10.75
N ASP A 37 34.65 6.47 -10.03
CA ASP A 37 35.97 6.67 -10.62
C ASP A 37 36.56 5.39 -11.21
N THR A 38 36.31 4.24 -10.57
CA THR A 38 36.70 2.95 -11.12
C THR A 38 35.99 2.66 -12.44
N TYR A 39 34.70 2.98 -12.56
CA TYR A 39 33.97 2.82 -13.82
C TYR A 39 34.40 3.82 -14.89
N ARG A 40 34.72 5.07 -14.51
CA ARG A 40 35.30 6.07 -15.43
C ARG A 40 36.62 5.58 -16.02
N LYS A 41 37.53 5.06 -15.18
CA LYS A 41 38.82 4.50 -15.63
C LYS A 41 38.66 3.32 -16.58
N ARG A 42 37.57 2.56 -16.46
CA ARG A 42 37.23 1.43 -17.34
C ARG A 42 36.40 1.84 -18.56
N ASN A 43 36.18 3.14 -18.77
CA ASN A 43 35.34 3.71 -19.82
C ASN A 43 33.91 3.13 -19.87
N ASN A 44 33.37 2.70 -18.72
CA ASN A 44 32.02 2.14 -18.63
C ASN A 44 31.03 3.22 -18.18
N GLN A 45 30.59 4.04 -19.13
CA GLN A 45 29.70 5.18 -18.88
C GLN A 45 28.31 4.75 -18.37
N ASP A 46 27.82 3.57 -18.76
CA ASP A 46 26.53 3.06 -18.28
C ASP A 46 26.59 2.74 -16.78
N ALA A 47 27.70 2.14 -16.33
CA ALA A 47 27.94 1.88 -14.92
C ALA A 47 28.21 3.17 -14.13
N VAL A 48 28.84 4.19 -14.74
CA VAL A 48 29.00 5.52 -14.14
C VAL A 48 27.63 6.18 -13.90
N LEU A 49 26.73 6.14 -14.89
CA LEU A 49 25.39 6.71 -14.76
C LEU A 49 24.62 6.04 -13.62
N LEU A 50 24.59 4.71 -13.61
CA LEU A 50 23.89 3.95 -12.58
C LEU A 50 24.49 4.18 -11.18
N ALA A 51 25.81 4.17 -11.06
CA ALA A 51 26.50 4.44 -9.79
C ALA A 51 26.25 5.86 -9.26
N THR A 52 26.17 6.83 -10.18
CA THR A 52 25.85 8.22 -9.85
C THR A 52 24.42 8.33 -9.36
N LEU A 53 23.46 7.72 -10.06
CA LEU A 53 22.05 7.68 -9.64
C LEU A 53 21.88 7.03 -8.26
N ASP A 54 22.52 5.89 -8.02
CA ASP A 54 22.49 5.17 -6.75
C ASP A 54 23.04 6.04 -5.61
N SER A 55 24.19 6.69 -5.84
CA SER A 55 24.83 7.56 -4.86
C SER A 55 23.93 8.73 -4.42
N MET A 56 23.23 9.34 -5.38
CA MET A 56 22.35 10.47 -5.09
C MET A 56 21.12 10.00 -4.29
N SER A 57 20.65 8.77 -4.52
CA SER A 57 19.45 8.23 -3.86
C SER A 57 19.69 7.68 -2.45
N TRP A 58 20.95 7.57 -2.01
CA TRP A 58 21.34 6.81 -0.82
C TRP A 58 20.88 7.42 0.51
N ASN A 59 21.00 8.74 0.72
CA ASN A 59 20.84 9.34 2.07
C ASN A 59 19.40 9.79 2.42
N ARG A 60 18.42 8.92 2.18
CA ARG A 60 17.08 8.96 2.83
C ARG A 60 16.23 10.23 2.66
N ASN A 61 16.09 10.72 1.43
CA ASN A 61 14.81 11.37 1.08
C ASN A 61 14.23 10.95 -0.26
N ASN A 62 14.91 10.10 -1.05
CA ASN A 62 14.53 9.81 -2.45
C ASN A 62 14.24 11.07 -3.29
N ASP A 63 14.45 12.27 -2.77
CA ASP A 63 14.07 13.56 -3.32
C ASP A 63 15.30 14.18 -3.96
N LEU A 64 15.71 13.53 -5.04
CA LEU A 64 16.61 14.10 -6.02
C LEU A 64 15.95 15.33 -6.64
N SER A 65 16.72 16.42 -6.74
CA SER A 65 16.29 17.60 -7.47
C SER A 65 16.00 17.22 -8.93
N GLU A 66 14.89 17.75 -9.47
CA GLU A 66 14.49 17.51 -10.85
C GLU A 66 15.57 18.00 -11.82
N GLU A 67 16.28 19.09 -11.47
CA GLU A 67 17.41 19.62 -12.25
C GLU A 67 18.57 18.62 -12.33
N ALA A 68 18.89 17.94 -11.23
CA ALA A 68 19.96 16.93 -11.22
C ALA A 68 19.62 15.74 -12.12
N LEU A 69 18.37 15.26 -12.09
CA LEU A 69 17.91 14.19 -12.97
C LEU A 69 17.86 14.63 -14.43
N ASN A 70 17.37 15.83 -14.72
CA ASN A 70 17.33 16.37 -16.08
C ASN A 70 18.75 16.53 -16.67
N LYS A 71 19.74 16.94 -15.86
CA LYS A 71 21.15 16.98 -16.28
C LYS A 71 21.70 15.60 -16.63
N LEU A 72 21.37 14.56 -15.82
CA LEU A 72 21.78 13.19 -16.10
C LEU A 72 21.15 12.65 -17.40
N ILE A 73 19.89 13.00 -17.66
CA ILE A 73 19.19 12.62 -18.89
C ILE A 73 19.87 13.29 -20.10
N ALA A 74 20.04 14.61 -20.08
CA ALA A 74 20.60 15.37 -21.20
C ALA A 74 22.01 14.89 -21.62
N GLY A 75 22.83 14.45 -20.65
CA GLY A 75 24.17 13.92 -20.94
C GLY A 75 24.21 12.48 -21.47
N ASN A 76 23.08 11.75 -21.47
CA ASN A 76 23.05 10.31 -21.72
C ASN A 76 21.89 9.84 -22.61
N GLU A 77 21.17 10.73 -23.30
CA GLU A 77 19.93 10.43 -24.04
C GLU A 77 20.02 9.27 -25.05
N LEU A 78 21.20 9.02 -25.61
CA LEU A 78 21.43 7.93 -26.58
C LEU A 78 21.58 6.55 -25.92
N ARG A 79 21.67 6.46 -24.59
CA ARG A 79 21.94 5.23 -23.85
C ARG A 79 20.66 4.65 -23.27
N GLU A 80 20.43 3.35 -23.45
CA GLU A 80 19.25 2.68 -22.90
C GLU A 80 19.17 2.73 -21.37
N ILE A 81 20.32 2.79 -20.69
CA ILE A 81 20.40 2.88 -19.22
C ILE A 81 19.76 4.16 -18.66
N CYS A 82 19.52 5.20 -19.48
CA CYS A 82 18.74 6.37 -19.09
C CYS A 82 17.33 6.05 -18.62
N ALA A 83 16.77 4.92 -19.06
CA ALA A 83 15.47 4.46 -18.59
C ALA A 83 15.41 4.30 -17.06
N GLU A 84 16.53 4.02 -16.37
CA GLU A 84 16.58 3.97 -14.89
C GLU A 84 16.46 5.37 -14.26
N VAL A 85 17.01 6.40 -14.91
CA VAL A 85 16.86 7.80 -14.47
C VAL A 85 15.40 8.24 -14.62
N TYR A 86 14.77 7.89 -15.74
CA TYR A 86 13.33 8.11 -15.96
C TYR A 86 12.46 7.35 -14.95
N LEU A 87 12.80 6.09 -14.66
CA LEU A 87 12.10 5.30 -13.64
C LEU A 87 12.18 5.97 -12.27
N LYS A 88 13.37 6.45 -11.87
CA LYS A 88 13.53 7.16 -10.61
C LYS A 88 12.69 8.44 -10.57
N LYS A 89 12.70 9.23 -11.65
CA LYS A 89 11.88 10.44 -11.79
C LYS A 89 10.38 10.14 -11.66
N ALA A 90 9.90 9.08 -12.34
CA ALA A 90 8.50 8.65 -12.25
C ALA A 90 8.13 8.17 -10.83
N GLN A 91 9.01 7.44 -10.15
CA GLN A 91 8.81 7.00 -8.77
C GLN A 91 8.70 8.19 -7.80
N GLN A 92 9.52 9.23 -7.97
CA GLN A 92 9.42 10.45 -7.17
C GLN A 92 8.11 11.20 -7.40
N ALA A 93 7.70 11.35 -8.67
CA ALA A 93 6.42 11.97 -8.99
C ALA A 93 5.26 11.19 -8.35
N ASN A 94 5.30 9.85 -8.38
CA ASN A 94 4.32 8.99 -7.71
C ASN A 94 4.33 9.18 -6.17
N GLN A 95 5.50 9.26 -5.54
CA GLN A 95 5.63 9.52 -4.10
C GLN A 95 5.09 10.90 -3.68
N LYS A 96 5.22 11.91 -4.56
CA LYS A 96 4.68 13.26 -4.37
C LYS A 96 3.19 13.38 -4.77
N ALA A 97 2.50 12.27 -5.00
CA ALA A 97 1.11 12.21 -5.47
C ALA A 97 0.85 12.94 -6.81
N LYS A 98 1.88 13.16 -7.63
CA LYS A 98 1.77 13.74 -8.99
C LYS A 98 1.62 12.61 -10.02
N TYR A 99 0.50 11.89 -9.96
CA TYR A 99 0.31 10.66 -10.74
C TYR A 99 0.23 10.89 -12.25
N THR A 100 -0.41 11.96 -12.71
CA THR A 100 -0.48 12.32 -14.14
C THR A 100 0.90 12.57 -14.72
N GLU A 101 1.76 13.28 -13.99
CA GLU A 101 3.16 13.51 -14.38
C GLU A 101 3.96 12.21 -14.34
N ALA A 102 3.79 11.37 -13.32
CA ALA A 102 4.43 10.06 -13.25
C ALA A 102 4.08 9.17 -14.46
N LEU A 103 2.81 9.18 -14.88
CA LEU A 103 2.35 8.47 -16.09
C LEU A 103 2.97 9.04 -17.36
N ARG A 104 3.02 10.36 -17.50
CA ARG A 104 3.65 11.05 -18.64
C ARG A 104 5.13 10.67 -18.77
N ILE A 105 5.87 10.68 -17.66
CA ILE A 105 7.29 10.28 -17.61
C ILE A 105 7.45 8.81 -18.00
N CYS A 106 6.56 7.92 -17.52
CA CYS A 106 6.58 6.51 -17.89
C CYS A 106 6.37 6.31 -19.39
N ASP A 107 5.40 7.00 -19.99
CA ASP A 107 5.08 6.90 -21.41
C ASP A 107 6.21 7.43 -22.28
N GLU A 108 6.81 8.56 -21.90
CA GLU A 108 8.00 9.10 -22.56
C GLU A 108 9.16 8.11 -22.55
N ALA A 109 9.44 7.50 -21.39
CA ALA A 109 10.54 6.56 -21.23
C ALA A 109 10.31 5.25 -22.01
N ILE A 110 9.08 4.74 -22.01
CA ILE A 110 8.71 3.52 -22.75
C ILE A 110 8.82 3.74 -24.27
N ALA A 111 8.42 4.93 -24.75
CA ALA A 111 8.55 5.27 -26.16
C ALA A 111 10.01 5.45 -26.60
N LYS A 112 10.84 6.10 -25.78
CA LYS A 112 12.26 6.34 -26.10
C LYS A 112 13.15 5.10 -25.96
N TYR A 113 12.90 4.24 -24.97
CA TYR A 113 13.76 3.10 -24.65
C TYR A 113 13.02 1.75 -24.62
N PRO A 114 12.34 1.34 -25.70
CA PRO A 114 11.48 0.15 -25.70
C PRO A 114 12.24 -1.18 -25.51
N LYS A 115 13.54 -1.21 -25.87
CA LYS A 115 14.40 -2.41 -25.82
C LYS A 115 15.13 -2.59 -24.48
N TYR A 116 15.01 -1.63 -23.56
CA TYR A 116 15.74 -1.68 -22.29
C TYR A 116 15.31 -2.87 -21.43
N GLY A 117 16.28 -3.64 -20.92
CA GLY A 117 16.01 -4.91 -20.20
C GLY A 117 15.10 -4.79 -18.98
N ARG A 118 15.05 -3.63 -18.30
CA ARG A 118 14.19 -3.37 -17.14
C ARG A 118 13.00 -2.47 -17.44
N ILE A 119 12.62 -2.28 -18.71
CA ILE A 119 11.45 -1.49 -19.11
C ILE A 119 10.14 -1.94 -18.45
N ASN A 120 10.06 -3.20 -18.03
CA ASN A 120 8.93 -3.76 -17.30
C ASN A 120 8.70 -3.09 -15.93
N ALA A 121 9.71 -2.47 -15.32
CA ALA A 121 9.54 -1.69 -14.10
C ALA A 121 8.66 -0.46 -14.35
N LEU A 122 8.91 0.28 -15.45
CA LEU A 122 8.09 1.42 -15.88
C LEU A 122 6.66 0.99 -16.24
N LYS A 123 6.52 -0.11 -16.99
CA LYS A 123 5.19 -0.68 -17.31
C LYS A 123 4.43 -1.12 -16.06
N SER A 124 5.13 -1.61 -15.04
CA SER A 124 4.51 -2.02 -13.78
C SER A 124 4.06 -0.83 -12.95
N LEU A 125 4.87 0.23 -12.86
CA LEU A 125 4.48 1.49 -12.20
C LEU A 125 3.26 2.12 -12.89
N LYS A 126 3.25 2.16 -14.23
CA LYS A 126 2.08 2.62 -15.00
C LYS A 126 0.82 1.81 -14.64
N ARG A 127 0.93 0.48 -14.60
CA ARG A 127 -0.19 -0.41 -14.25
C ARG A 127 -0.65 -0.21 -12.80
N GLU A 128 0.27 0.07 -11.89
CA GLU A 128 -0.04 0.37 -10.49
C GLU A 128 -0.86 1.66 -10.36
N ILE A 129 -0.45 2.73 -11.03
CA ILE A 129 -1.14 4.04 -10.99
C ILE A 129 -2.53 3.95 -11.65
N LEU A 130 -2.65 3.23 -12.77
CA LEU A 130 -3.91 3.04 -13.49
C LEU A 130 -4.80 1.95 -12.87
N GLY A 131 -4.24 1.11 -12.00
CA GLY A 131 -4.95 -0.01 -11.41
C GLY A 131 -6.02 0.46 -10.42
N PRO A 132 -7.20 -0.20 -10.41
CA PRO A 132 -8.18 0.05 -9.35
C PRO A 132 -7.62 -0.40 -8.00
N THR A 133 -7.90 0.38 -6.95
CA THR A 133 -7.50 0.05 -5.58
C THR A 133 -8.63 0.39 -4.64
N LEU A 134 -8.94 -0.51 -3.71
CA LEU A 134 -9.97 -0.35 -2.69
C LEU A 134 -9.43 -0.82 -1.35
N SER A 135 -9.50 0.05 -0.35
CA SER A 135 -9.25 -0.28 1.05
C SER A 135 -10.43 0.20 1.86
N VAL A 136 -11.00 -0.66 2.69
CA VAL A 136 -12.15 -0.30 3.53
C VAL A 136 -11.89 -0.72 4.96
N SER A 137 -12.09 0.22 5.88
CA SER A 137 -12.01 -0.01 7.32
C SER A 137 -13.36 0.27 7.98
N PHE A 138 -13.74 -0.59 8.92
CA PHE A 138 -14.99 -0.53 9.67
C PHE A 138 -14.86 -1.29 10.99
N PRO A 139 -15.62 -0.93 12.05
CA PRO A 139 -15.56 -1.63 13.33
C PRO A 139 -16.00 -3.09 13.18
N GLY A 140 -15.30 -4.00 13.86
CA GLY A 140 -15.61 -5.44 13.82
C GLY A 140 -16.87 -5.81 14.61
N LYS A 141 -17.40 -4.90 15.41
CA LYS A 141 -18.59 -5.07 16.24
C LYS A 141 -19.49 -3.84 16.12
N THR A 142 -20.80 -4.04 16.01
CA THR A 142 -21.76 -2.93 15.98
C THR A 142 -23.11 -3.33 16.59
N TYR A 143 -23.97 -2.34 16.83
CA TYR A 143 -25.32 -2.52 17.33
C TYR A 143 -26.29 -2.88 16.19
N SER A 144 -27.33 -3.65 16.49
CA SER A 144 -28.31 -4.09 15.48
C SER A 144 -29.07 -2.91 14.90
N GLY A 145 -29.13 -2.80 13.57
CA GLY A 145 -29.84 -1.70 12.89
C GLY A 145 -29.17 -0.32 12.97
N ALA A 146 -28.02 -0.22 13.64
CA ALA A 146 -27.25 1.02 13.72
C ALA A 146 -26.66 1.41 12.37
N LYS A 147 -26.30 2.69 12.25
CA LYS A 147 -25.51 3.21 11.13
C LYS A 147 -24.06 2.79 11.32
N LEU A 148 -23.47 2.21 10.29
CA LEU A 148 -22.10 1.75 10.23
C LEU A 148 -21.34 2.59 9.20
N ASP A 149 -20.35 3.34 9.67
CA ASP A 149 -19.51 4.15 8.79
C ASP A 149 -18.35 3.31 8.26
N LEU A 150 -18.26 3.23 6.94
CA LEU A 150 -17.14 2.66 6.22
C LEU A 150 -16.15 3.76 5.87
N GLN A 151 -14.92 3.64 6.37
CA GLN A 151 -13.80 4.45 5.92
C GLN A 151 -13.25 3.83 4.64
N VAL A 152 -13.51 4.47 3.50
CA VAL A 152 -13.20 3.94 2.17
C VAL A 152 -12.09 4.78 1.56
N GLN A 153 -10.93 4.17 1.35
CA GLN A 153 -9.88 4.73 0.52
C GLN A 153 -9.89 4.02 -0.83
N HIS A 154 -10.03 4.77 -1.91
CA HIS A 154 -10.15 4.18 -3.24
C HIS A 154 -9.41 4.99 -4.31
N ARG A 155 -9.13 4.32 -5.44
CA ARG A 155 -8.53 4.92 -6.63
C ARG A 155 -9.01 4.18 -7.87
N ASN A 156 -9.30 4.91 -8.95
CA ASN A 156 -9.75 4.38 -10.25
C ASN A 156 -10.94 3.41 -10.16
N LEU A 157 -11.87 3.68 -9.25
CA LEU A 157 -13.07 2.90 -9.02
C LEU A 157 -14.28 3.82 -9.07
N SER A 158 -15.38 3.32 -9.64
CA SER A 158 -16.66 4.04 -9.69
C SER A 158 -17.68 3.50 -8.68
N SER A 159 -17.51 2.23 -8.29
CA SER A 159 -18.42 1.60 -7.33
C SER A 159 -17.83 0.32 -6.77
N PHE A 160 -18.36 -0.11 -5.62
CA PHE A 160 -18.09 -1.42 -5.05
C PHE A 160 -19.37 -1.99 -4.42
N THR A 161 -19.39 -3.29 -4.18
CA THR A 161 -20.54 -4.00 -3.60
C THR A 161 -20.17 -4.52 -2.24
N VAL A 162 -20.99 -4.21 -1.24
CA VAL A 162 -20.94 -4.79 0.09
C VAL A 162 -21.93 -5.94 0.14
N GLU A 163 -21.48 -7.14 0.46
CA GLU A 163 -22.31 -8.32 0.65
C GLU A 163 -22.25 -8.78 2.11
N TYR A 164 -23.43 -9.04 2.68
CA TYR A 164 -23.56 -9.62 4.00
C TYR A 164 -23.83 -11.11 3.89
N HIS A 165 -22.92 -11.91 4.44
CA HIS A 165 -23.11 -13.35 4.58
C HIS A 165 -23.34 -13.68 6.05
N LYS A 166 -24.57 -14.06 6.40
CA LYS A 166 -24.89 -14.52 7.75
C LYS A 166 -24.18 -15.84 8.01
N ILE A 167 -23.53 -15.95 9.15
CA ILE A 167 -22.79 -17.13 9.56
C ILE A 167 -23.63 -17.94 10.53
N ASN A 168 -23.82 -19.22 10.24
CA ASN A 168 -24.50 -20.14 11.13
C ASN A 168 -23.54 -20.79 12.14
N LEU A 169 -22.82 -19.95 12.90
CA LEU A 169 -21.90 -20.36 13.97
C LEU A 169 -22.05 -19.44 15.17
N PRO A 170 -21.84 -19.93 16.40
CA PRO A 170 -21.79 -19.09 17.58
C PRO A 170 -20.56 -18.15 17.51
N ALA A 171 -20.69 -16.96 18.09
CA ALA A 171 -19.61 -15.95 18.12
C ALA A 171 -18.32 -16.43 18.82
N THR A 172 -18.42 -17.46 19.66
CA THR A 172 -17.30 -18.09 20.38
C THR A 172 -16.57 -19.16 19.56
N SER A 173 -17.04 -19.46 18.34
CA SER A 173 -16.46 -20.53 17.52
C SER A 173 -14.99 -20.22 17.17
N PRO A 174 -14.06 -21.16 17.37
CA PRO A 174 -12.65 -20.96 17.02
C PRO A 174 -12.44 -20.78 15.51
N LEU A 175 -13.37 -21.24 14.68
CA LEU A 175 -13.32 -21.08 13.22
C LEU A 175 -13.40 -19.61 12.78
N LEU A 176 -13.94 -18.72 13.63
CA LEU A 176 -14.03 -17.29 13.35
C LEU A 176 -12.70 -16.54 13.60
N LYS A 177 -11.67 -17.22 14.13
CA LYS A 177 -10.33 -16.66 14.33
C LYS A 177 -9.42 -16.87 13.12
N GLN A 178 -9.84 -17.67 12.15
CA GLN A 178 -9.08 -18.01 10.96
C GLN A 178 -9.71 -17.35 9.72
N GLN A 179 -8.91 -17.20 8.66
CA GLN A 179 -9.43 -16.70 7.39
C GLN A 179 -10.36 -17.76 6.76
N PRO A 180 -11.54 -17.37 6.26
CA PRO A 180 -12.49 -18.32 5.65
C PRO A 180 -11.88 -19.04 4.44
N ASP A 181 -12.02 -20.38 4.41
CA ASP A 181 -11.67 -21.21 3.26
C ASP A 181 -12.91 -21.55 2.42
N LYS A 182 -12.71 -22.22 1.28
CA LYS A 182 -13.82 -22.62 0.38
C LYS A 182 -14.87 -23.49 1.08
N SER A 183 -14.47 -24.31 2.06
CA SER A 183 -15.40 -25.17 2.80
C SER A 183 -16.26 -24.37 3.77
N PHE A 184 -15.67 -23.36 4.42
CA PHE A 184 -16.35 -22.44 5.33
C PHE A 184 -17.50 -21.72 4.62
N TYR A 185 -17.23 -21.18 3.43
CA TYR A 185 -18.24 -20.50 2.62
C TYR A 185 -19.46 -21.39 2.34
N LYS A 186 -19.23 -22.65 1.93
CA LYS A 186 -20.33 -23.55 1.58
C LYS A 186 -21.15 -24.01 2.79
N LYS A 187 -20.49 -24.20 3.94
CA LYS A 187 -21.11 -24.84 5.10
C LYS A 187 -21.75 -23.84 6.06
N TYR A 188 -21.16 -22.66 6.22
CA TYR A 188 -21.52 -21.73 7.29
C TYR A 188 -22.03 -20.39 6.79
N CYS A 189 -21.76 -19.99 5.55
CA CYS A 189 -22.17 -18.69 5.02
C CYS A 189 -23.46 -18.77 4.20
N ARG A 190 -24.40 -17.86 4.47
CA ARG A 190 -25.57 -17.61 3.63
C ARG A 190 -25.64 -16.13 3.29
N LYS A 191 -25.60 -15.77 2.00
CA LYS A 191 -25.83 -14.39 1.56
C LYS A 191 -27.23 -13.95 1.97
N VAL A 192 -27.34 -12.84 2.70
CA VAL A 192 -28.61 -12.30 3.19
C VAL A 192 -28.95 -10.92 2.65
N ASP A 193 -27.93 -10.15 2.30
CA ASP A 193 -28.12 -8.79 1.81
C ASP A 193 -26.93 -8.37 0.94
N SER A 194 -27.15 -7.39 0.08
CA SER A 194 -26.15 -6.86 -0.85
C SER A 194 -26.49 -5.43 -1.22
N GLN A 195 -25.53 -4.54 -1.05
CA GLN A 195 -25.67 -3.13 -1.38
C GLN A 195 -24.53 -2.69 -2.28
N ARG A 196 -24.86 -2.11 -3.43
CA ARG A 196 -23.88 -1.44 -4.29
C ARG A 196 -23.74 0.01 -3.85
N LEU A 197 -22.50 0.44 -3.64
CA LEU A 197 -22.13 1.79 -3.25
C LEU A 197 -21.34 2.44 -4.38
N ALA A 198 -21.75 3.66 -4.75
CA ALA A 198 -21.04 4.47 -5.73
C ALA A 198 -19.94 5.30 -5.05
N VAL A 199 -18.83 5.47 -5.74
CA VAL A 199 -17.71 6.34 -5.35
C VAL A 199 -17.25 7.13 -6.56
N SER A 200 -16.75 8.35 -6.35
CA SER A 200 -16.32 9.22 -7.44
C SER A 200 -14.82 9.08 -7.68
N PRO A 201 -14.36 8.55 -8.83
CA PRO A 201 -12.94 8.51 -9.12
C PRO A 201 -12.39 9.93 -9.30
N SER A 202 -11.11 10.10 -8.98
CA SER A 202 -10.39 11.33 -9.27
C SER A 202 -9.96 11.38 -10.74
N ASN A 203 -9.87 12.59 -11.29
CA ASN A 203 -9.41 12.79 -12.68
C ASN A 203 -7.89 12.70 -12.82
N ASP A 204 -7.16 12.85 -11.72
CA ASP A 204 -5.71 12.88 -11.65
C ASP A 204 -5.10 11.60 -11.08
N TYR A 205 -5.90 10.53 -10.93
CA TYR A 205 -5.50 9.24 -10.36
C TYR A 205 -5.07 9.32 -8.88
N SER A 206 -5.42 10.40 -8.17
CA SER A 206 -5.21 10.51 -6.73
C SER A 206 -6.10 9.53 -5.95
N PHE A 207 -5.60 9.08 -4.80
CA PHE A 207 -6.44 8.39 -3.82
C PHE A 207 -7.50 9.33 -3.27
N GLN A 208 -8.70 8.81 -3.11
CA GLN A 208 -9.84 9.51 -2.55
C GLN A 208 -10.25 8.81 -1.26
N ASP A 209 -10.41 9.58 -0.20
CA ASP A 209 -10.90 9.11 1.09
C ASP A 209 -12.35 9.56 1.24
N THR A 210 -13.25 8.60 1.39
CA THR A 210 -14.70 8.84 1.51
C THR A 210 -15.25 8.05 2.69
N VAL A 211 -16.19 8.64 3.43
CA VAL A 211 -16.96 7.95 4.45
C VAL A 211 -18.33 7.61 3.89
N LEU A 212 -18.65 6.32 3.83
CA LEU A 212 -19.95 5.84 3.38
C LEU A 212 -20.68 5.15 4.53
N THR A 213 -21.88 5.63 4.84
CA THR A 213 -22.71 5.07 5.89
C THR A 213 -23.65 3.99 5.33
N ILE A 214 -23.62 2.81 5.93
CA ILE A 214 -24.54 1.71 5.64
C ILE A 214 -25.31 1.31 6.89
N LYS A 215 -26.35 0.49 6.74
CA LYS A 215 -27.17 0.04 7.88
C LYS A 215 -26.73 -1.36 8.30
N ALA A 216 -26.46 -1.54 9.59
CA ALA A 216 -26.11 -2.84 10.14
C ALA A 216 -27.32 -3.80 10.05
N PRO A 217 -27.13 -5.06 9.64
CA PRO A 217 -28.21 -6.05 9.66
C PRO A 217 -28.63 -6.42 11.08
N GLN A 218 -29.59 -7.33 11.19
CA GLN A 218 -30.10 -7.82 12.48
C GLN A 218 -29.03 -8.59 13.27
N LYS A 219 -29.22 -8.76 14.59
CA LYS A 219 -28.29 -9.50 15.48
C LYS A 219 -27.76 -10.82 14.89
N GLY A 220 -26.47 -11.06 15.07
CA GLY A 220 -25.80 -12.27 14.58
C GLY A 220 -24.34 -12.03 14.19
N VAL A 221 -23.71 -13.10 13.69
CA VAL A 221 -22.35 -13.05 13.14
C VAL A 221 -22.44 -13.01 11.61
N TYR A 222 -21.72 -12.07 11.00
CA TYR A 222 -21.69 -11.90 9.55
C TYR A 222 -20.26 -11.92 9.05
N LEU A 223 -20.07 -12.40 7.82
CA LEU A 223 -18.90 -12.12 7.01
C LEU A 223 -19.29 -11.04 6.02
N MET A 224 -18.67 -9.86 6.16
CA MET A 224 -18.85 -8.77 5.23
C MET A 224 -17.81 -8.89 4.13
N ARG A 225 -18.26 -8.97 2.87
CA ARG A 225 -17.40 -9.05 1.69
C ARG A 225 -17.56 -7.78 0.88
N ILE A 226 -16.46 -7.14 0.54
CA ILE A 226 -16.43 -5.88 -0.18
C ILE A 226 -15.73 -6.13 -1.50
N MET A 227 -16.52 -6.16 -2.57
CA MET A 227 -16.08 -6.51 -3.91
C MET A 227 -16.03 -5.24 -4.78
N PRO A 228 -14.85 -4.84 -5.29
CA PRO A 228 -14.75 -3.74 -6.24
C PRO A 228 -15.46 -4.09 -7.55
N SER A 229 -16.13 -3.12 -8.17
CA SER A 229 -16.89 -3.37 -9.41
C SER A 229 -15.98 -3.43 -10.65
N GLU A 230 -14.85 -2.70 -10.63
CA GLU A 230 -13.91 -2.67 -11.74
C GLU A 230 -12.61 -3.45 -11.46
N GLY A 231 -12.17 -4.19 -12.47
CA GLY A 231 -10.84 -4.78 -12.55
C GLY A 231 -10.58 -5.94 -11.58
N LYS A 232 -9.30 -6.13 -11.23
CA LYS A 232 -8.79 -7.20 -10.36
C LYS A 232 -8.43 -6.69 -8.96
N ALA A 233 -9.05 -5.59 -8.51
CA ALA A 233 -8.82 -5.10 -7.17
C ALA A 233 -9.24 -6.17 -6.15
N GLU A 234 -8.47 -6.28 -5.06
CA GLU A 234 -8.67 -7.34 -4.08
C GLU A 234 -10.02 -7.18 -3.36
N THR A 235 -10.68 -8.31 -3.10
CA THR A 235 -11.89 -8.34 -2.28
C THR A 235 -11.48 -8.26 -0.81
N CYS A 236 -12.04 -7.31 -0.07
CA CYS A 236 -11.85 -7.24 1.37
C CYS A 236 -12.91 -8.09 2.07
N GLU A 237 -12.50 -8.95 2.99
CA GLU A 237 -13.39 -9.86 3.72
C GLU A 237 -13.08 -9.77 5.22
N ARG A 238 -14.09 -9.49 6.03
CA ARG A 238 -13.90 -9.37 7.48
C ARG A 238 -15.18 -9.68 8.23
N PHE A 239 -15.03 -10.32 9.39
CA PHE A 239 -16.15 -10.65 10.26
C PHE A 239 -16.73 -9.40 10.93
N LEU A 240 -18.05 -9.37 11.04
CA LEU A 240 -18.83 -8.34 11.69
C LEU A 240 -19.76 -8.99 12.72
N PHE A 241 -19.60 -8.61 13.98
CA PHE A 241 -20.39 -9.09 15.11
C PHE A 241 -21.48 -8.08 15.44
N ILE A 242 -22.74 -8.48 15.28
CA ILE A 242 -23.87 -7.61 15.58
C ILE A 242 -24.53 -8.09 16.85
N THR A 243 -24.46 -7.26 17.89
CA THR A 243 -24.99 -7.58 19.20
C THR A 243 -25.51 -6.34 19.89
N TYR A 244 -26.49 -6.56 20.76
CA TYR A 244 -26.99 -5.55 21.69
C TYR A 244 -26.10 -5.40 22.92
N LEU A 245 -25.16 -6.32 23.16
CA LEU A 245 -24.45 -6.42 24.43
C LEU A 245 -23.02 -5.89 24.36
N GLN A 246 -22.60 -5.19 25.41
CA GLN A 246 -21.21 -4.80 25.70
C GLN A 246 -20.79 -5.43 27.02
N ALA A 247 -19.61 -6.06 27.04
CA ALA A 247 -19.03 -6.62 28.26
C ALA A 247 -17.87 -5.74 28.71
N LEU A 248 -17.89 -5.34 29.97
CA LEU A 248 -16.81 -4.65 30.66
C LEU A 248 -16.15 -5.64 31.62
N PHE A 249 -14.83 -5.61 31.68
CA PHE A 249 -14.04 -6.52 32.50
C PHE A 249 -13.16 -5.70 33.42
N ARG A 250 -13.14 -6.06 34.70
CA ARG A 250 -12.22 -5.51 35.69
C ARG A 250 -11.48 -6.66 36.36
N VAL A 251 -10.15 -6.58 36.37
CA VAL A 251 -9.30 -7.51 37.12
C VAL A 251 -9.24 -7.03 38.57
N LEU A 252 -9.45 -7.94 39.50
CA LEU A 252 -9.41 -7.70 40.95
C LEU A 252 -8.13 -8.32 41.55
N PRO A 253 -7.78 -7.98 42.80
CA PRO A 253 -6.81 -8.75 43.58
C PRO A 253 -7.19 -10.24 43.63
N ASP A 254 -6.21 -11.11 43.88
CA ASP A 254 -6.40 -12.56 43.99
C ASP A 254 -6.80 -13.31 42.70
N SER A 255 -6.48 -12.75 41.53
CA SER A 255 -6.80 -13.35 40.22
C SER A 255 -8.30 -13.47 39.93
N GLU A 256 -9.13 -12.67 40.60
CA GLU A 256 -10.57 -12.59 40.34
C GLU A 256 -10.88 -11.61 39.20
N CYS A 257 -12.03 -11.78 38.56
CA CYS A 257 -12.49 -10.92 37.47
C CYS A 257 -13.98 -10.59 37.63
N GLU A 258 -14.29 -9.30 37.64
CA GLU A 258 -15.65 -8.79 37.59
C GLU A 258 -16.04 -8.54 36.12
N ILE A 259 -17.20 -9.05 35.72
CA ILE A 259 -17.74 -8.90 34.37
C ILE A 259 -19.12 -8.25 34.46
N ALA A 260 -19.26 -7.05 33.91
CA ALA A 260 -20.54 -6.39 33.74
C ALA A 260 -20.99 -6.50 32.28
N VAL A 261 -22.17 -7.07 32.04
CA VAL A 261 -22.79 -7.12 30.71
C VAL A 261 -23.91 -6.10 30.69
N LEU A 262 -23.85 -5.19 29.71
CA LEU A 262 -24.77 -4.08 29.55
C LEU A 262 -25.32 -4.07 28.13
N ASP A 263 -26.49 -3.47 27.93
CA ASP A 263 -26.93 -3.01 26.62
C ASP A 263 -25.93 -1.96 26.09
N ALA A 264 -25.44 -2.18 24.88
CA ALA A 264 -24.31 -1.45 24.29
C ALA A 264 -24.67 -0.03 23.84
N GLU A 265 -25.96 0.30 23.76
CA GLU A 265 -26.43 1.64 23.42
C GLU A 265 -26.88 2.41 24.67
N SER A 266 -27.74 1.83 25.50
CA SER A 266 -28.30 2.48 26.69
C SER A 266 -27.42 2.38 27.94
N GLY A 267 -26.46 1.45 27.97
CA GLY A 267 -25.61 1.19 29.14
C GLY A 267 -26.34 0.56 30.33
N LYS A 268 -27.59 0.13 30.15
CA LYS A 268 -28.38 -0.51 31.20
C LYS A 268 -28.03 -2.01 31.33
N PRO A 269 -28.12 -2.59 32.54
CA PRO A 269 -28.01 -4.03 32.74
C PRO A 269 -29.06 -4.83 31.95
#